data_AF-A0A2V7HDK5-F1
#
_entry.id   AF-A0A2V7HDK5-F1
#
_cell.length_a   1.000
_cell.length_b   1.000
_cell.length_c   1.000
_cell.angle_alpha   90.00
_cell.angle_beta   90.00
_cell.angle_gamma   90.00
#
_symmetry.space_group_name_H-M   'P 1'
#
loop_
_entity.id
_entity.type
_entity.pdbx_description
1 polymer ?
#
loop_
_entity_poly.entity_id
_entity_poly.type
_entity_poly.pdbx_seq_one_letter_code
_entity_poly.pdbx_strand_id
1 'polypeptide(L)'
;ACSYRVDDVRAALGEAEHLGVRLRYVIESEPLGTGGGIRNAADLARGAVWVLNGDVLTDADLSAMRAFHEAHGSRTTILLRSVADPRQYGLVETDTDGRLRRFREKPGPDEPIATNTI
;
A
#
# COMPACT_ATOMS: atom_id res chain seq x y z
N ALA A 1 10.53 2.64 2.83
CA ALA A 1 11.89 2.27 2.40
C ALA A 1 12.12 2.83 1.00
N CYS A 2 13.33 3.25 0.70
CA CYS A 2 13.65 3.91 -0.56
C CYS A 2 14.90 3.26 -1.16
N SER A 3 14.81 2.86 -2.43
CA SER A 3 15.92 2.27 -3.20
C SER A 3 16.32 3.11 -4.41
N TYR A 4 15.40 3.94 -4.93
CA TYR A 4 15.62 4.78 -6.11
C TYR A 4 15.56 6.28 -5.75
N ARG A 5 16.51 7.06 -6.27
CA ARG A 5 16.58 8.54 -6.13
C ARG A 5 16.42 9.04 -4.68
N VAL A 6 16.98 8.30 -3.72
CA VAL A 6 16.90 8.64 -2.29
C VAL A 6 17.44 10.04 -2.01
N ASP A 7 18.54 10.40 -2.68
CA ASP A 7 19.17 11.72 -2.51
C ASP A 7 18.25 12.86 -2.98
N ASP A 8 17.46 12.66 -4.04
CA ASP A 8 16.49 13.65 -4.50
C ASP A 8 15.35 13.82 -3.48
N VAL A 9 14.84 12.72 -2.93
CA VAL A 9 13.80 12.76 -1.88
C VAL A 9 14.34 13.43 -0.62
N ARG A 10 15.60 13.16 -0.25
CA ARG A 10 16.24 13.80 0.90
C ARG A 10 16.51 15.28 0.66
N ALA A 11 16.94 15.66 -0.54
CA ALA A 11 17.15 17.06 -0.91
C ALA A 11 15.84 17.85 -0.91
N ALA A 12 14.73 17.24 -1.35
CA ALA A 12 13.43 17.88 -1.41
C ALA A 12 12.74 18.02 -0.05
N LEU A 13 12.83 16.99 0.82
CA LEU A 13 12.04 16.94 2.06
C LEU A 13 12.87 17.19 3.33
N GLY A 14 14.18 16.90 3.31
CA GLY A 14 15.04 16.95 4.48
C GLY A 14 14.44 16.17 5.66
N GLU A 15 14.44 16.77 6.85
CA GLU A 15 13.80 16.18 8.04
C GLU A 15 12.29 16.48 8.13
N ALA A 16 11.75 17.27 7.19
CA ALA A 16 10.34 17.63 7.06
C ALA A 16 9.68 18.28 8.30
N GLU A 17 10.45 18.79 9.26
CA GLU A 17 9.92 19.44 10.47
C GLU A 17 8.99 20.62 10.17
N HIS A 18 9.26 21.35 9.08
CA HIS A 18 8.44 22.45 8.60
C HIS A 18 7.02 22.03 8.17
N LEU A 19 6.81 20.73 7.90
CA LEU A 19 5.50 20.14 7.58
C LEU A 19 4.81 19.56 8.83
N GLY A 20 5.38 19.75 10.02
CA GLY A 20 4.85 19.21 11.28
C GLY A 20 4.99 17.69 11.41
N VAL A 21 5.86 17.06 10.60
CA VAL A 21 6.13 15.62 10.65
C VAL A 21 7.61 15.36 10.93
N ARG A 22 7.91 14.15 11.42
CA ARG A 22 9.30 13.67 11.56
C ARG A 22 9.56 12.61 10.51
N LEU A 23 10.51 12.86 9.63
CA LEU A 23 10.87 11.92 8.57
C LEU A 23 12.03 11.02 9.01
N ARG A 24 12.03 9.76 8.57
CA ARG A 24 13.17 8.86 8.68
C ARG A 24 13.36 8.12 7.38
N TYR A 25 14.60 8.09 6.90
CA TYR A 25 14.98 7.40 5.67
C TYR A 25 15.54 6.03 5.99
N VAL A 26 14.88 4.98 5.50
CA VAL A 26 15.39 3.61 5.52
C VAL A 26 15.76 3.23 4.10
N ILE A 27 17.05 3.05 3.86
CA ILE A 27 17.61 2.79 2.53
C ILE A 27 17.75 1.29 2.34
N GLU A 28 17.34 0.80 1.18
CA GLU A 28 17.58 -0.59 0.78
C GLU A 28 18.94 -0.67 0.08
N SER A 29 19.83 -1.54 0.55
CA SER A 29 21.13 -1.77 -0.09
C SER A 29 21.00 -2.53 -1.42
N GLU A 30 19.93 -3.30 -1.56
CA GLU A 30 19.54 -4.05 -2.76
C GLU A 30 18.01 -4.05 -2.88
N PRO A 31 17.41 -4.27 -4.06
CA PRO A 31 15.96 -4.28 -4.19
C PRO A 31 15.31 -5.42 -3.39
N LEU A 32 14.63 -5.11 -2.28
CA LEU A 32 13.99 -6.11 -1.41
C LEU A 32 12.54 -6.44 -1.83
N GLY A 33 12.04 -5.76 -2.86
CA GLY A 33 10.64 -5.79 -3.26
C GLY A 33 9.72 -5.10 -2.25
N THR A 34 8.43 -4.98 -2.57
CA THR A 34 7.46 -4.19 -1.78
C THR A 34 7.36 -4.68 -0.33
N GLY A 35 7.22 -5.99 -0.13
CA GLY A 35 7.16 -6.58 1.21
C GLY A 35 8.47 -6.46 1.98
N GLY A 36 9.61 -6.60 1.29
CA GLY A 36 10.93 -6.51 1.92
C GLY A 36 11.27 -5.09 2.38
N GLY A 37 10.89 -4.06 1.62
CA GLY A 37 11.03 -2.67 2.04
C GLY A 37 10.24 -2.35 3.32
N ILE A 38 9.02 -2.90 3.46
CA ILE A 38 8.23 -2.79 4.70
C ILE A 38 8.95 -3.48 5.85
N ARG A 39 9.45 -4.71 5.63
CA ARG A 39 10.18 -5.47 6.65
C ARG A 39 11.45 -4.75 7.10
N ASN A 40 12.17 -4.12 6.18
CA ASN A 40 13.38 -3.33 6.46
C ASN A 40 13.11 -2.13 7.39
N ALA A 41 11.90 -1.58 7.35
CA ALA A 41 11.49 -0.46 8.20
C ALA A 41 10.70 -0.88 9.46
N ALA A 42 10.44 -2.18 9.65
CA ALA A 42 9.48 -2.67 10.65
C ALA A 42 9.85 -2.28 12.09
N ASP A 43 11.15 -2.19 12.41
CA ASP A 43 11.61 -1.85 13.76
C ASP A 43 11.32 -0.39 14.15
N LEU A 44 10.96 0.46 13.19
CA LEU A 44 10.55 1.86 13.43
C LEU A 44 9.04 2.00 13.70
N ALA A 45 8.26 0.98 13.35
CA ALA A 45 6.80 0.98 13.48
C ALA A 45 6.36 0.48 14.87
N ARG A 46 5.30 1.08 15.41
CA ARG A 46 4.62 0.63 16.64
C ARG A 46 3.11 0.75 16.45
N GLY A 47 2.37 -0.29 16.85
CA GLY A 47 0.91 -0.33 16.67
C GLY A 47 0.48 -0.44 15.21
N ALA A 48 -0.72 0.06 14.90
CA ALA A 48 -1.22 0.14 13.54
C ALA A 48 -0.45 1.18 12.72
N VAL A 49 -0.07 0.82 11.51
CA VAL A 49 0.69 1.69 10.59
C VAL A 49 0.04 1.77 9.23
N TRP A 50 0.16 2.94 8.61
CA TRP A 50 -0.14 3.12 7.21
C TRP A 50 1.05 2.68 6.37
N VAL A 51 0.77 1.90 5.33
CA VAL A 51 1.74 1.56 4.29
C VAL A 51 1.19 2.10 2.98
N LEU A 52 1.92 3.04 2.38
CA LEU A 52 1.54 3.73 1.15
C LEU A 52 2.67 3.57 0.14
N ASN A 53 2.34 3.37 -1.12
CA ASN A 53 3.32 3.47 -2.21
C ASN A 53 3.61 4.95 -2.49
N GLY A 54 4.88 5.28 -2.71
CA GLY A 54 5.31 6.68 -2.90
C GLY A 54 4.90 7.30 -4.24
N ASP A 55 4.39 6.50 -5.18
CA ASP A 55 3.92 6.89 -6.51
C ASP A 55 2.38 6.88 -6.63
N VAL A 56 1.66 6.60 -5.53
CA VAL A 56 0.20 6.60 -5.50
C VAL A 56 -0.31 7.95 -5.00
N LEU A 57 -1.05 8.65 -5.86
CA LEU A 57 -1.88 9.79 -5.48
C LEU A 57 -3.33 9.33 -5.32
N THR A 58 -3.94 9.62 -4.18
CA THR A 58 -5.30 9.18 -3.86
C THR A 58 -6.06 10.22 -3.05
N ASP A 59 -7.38 10.26 -3.26
CA ASP A 59 -8.38 10.99 -2.50
C ASP A 59 -9.15 10.10 -1.50
N ALA A 60 -8.65 8.88 -1.25
CA ALA A 60 -9.27 7.94 -0.33
C ALA A 60 -9.39 8.50 1.09
N ASP A 61 -10.56 8.27 1.71
CA ASP A 61 -10.80 8.65 3.09
C ASP A 61 -10.08 7.68 4.05
N LEU A 62 -8.87 8.08 4.46
CA LEU A 62 -8.06 7.33 5.43
C LEU A 62 -8.72 7.25 6.81
N SER A 63 -9.61 8.19 7.16
CA SER A 63 -10.35 8.15 8.43
C SER A 63 -11.42 7.06 8.40
N ALA A 64 -12.17 6.96 7.30
CA ALA A 64 -13.12 5.88 7.09
C ALA A 64 -12.42 4.51 7.05
N MET A 65 -11.27 4.42 6.39
CA MET A 65 -10.49 3.18 6.33
C MET A 65 -9.93 2.77 7.72
N ARG A 66 -9.52 3.74 8.55
CA ARG A 66 -9.13 3.47 9.94
C ARG A 66 -10.32 2.94 10.76
N ALA A 67 -11.47 3.61 10.67
CA ALA A 67 -12.68 3.18 11.38
C ALA A 67 -13.10 1.76 10.96
N PHE A 68 -13.02 1.45 9.67
CA PHE A 68 -13.24 0.11 9.15
C PHE A 68 -12.25 -0.90 9.74
N HIS A 69 -10.95 -0.59 9.76
CA HIS A 69 -9.93 -1.48 10.33
C HIS A 69 -10.20 -1.80 11.81
N GLU A 70 -10.48 -0.77 12.61
CA GLU A 70 -10.76 -0.91 14.04
C GLU A 70 -12.04 -1.70 14.31
N ALA A 71 -13.10 -1.48 13.53
CA ALA A 71 -14.37 -2.19 13.67
C ALA A 71 -14.28 -3.69 13.36
N HIS A 72 -13.40 -4.10 12.44
CA HIS A 72 -13.28 -5.50 12.02
C HIS A 72 -12.23 -6.30 12.79
N GLY A 73 -11.31 -5.65 13.51
CA GLY A 73 -10.26 -6.31 14.28
C GLY A 73 -9.29 -7.16 13.44
N SER A 74 -9.18 -6.85 12.14
CA SER A 74 -8.31 -7.58 11.21
C SER A 74 -6.84 -7.26 11.44
N ARG A 75 -5.93 -8.22 11.18
CA ARG A 75 -4.48 -7.97 11.24
C ARG A 75 -4.00 -6.95 10.20
N THR A 76 -4.69 -6.88 9.07
CA THR A 76 -4.36 -6.01 7.94
C THR A 76 -5.64 -5.64 7.21
N THR A 77 -5.71 -4.39 6.76
CA THR A 77 -6.77 -3.88 5.89
C THR A 77 -6.10 -3.29 4.64
N ILE A 78 -6.66 -3.56 3.48
CA ILE A 78 -6.16 -3.07 2.18
C ILE A 78 -7.27 -2.22 1.57
N LEU A 79 -6.91 -1.06 1.03
CA LEU A 79 -7.82 -0.26 0.23
C LEU A 79 -7.93 -0.90 -1.15
N LEU A 80 -9.15 -1.22 -1.56
CA LEU A 80 -9.42 -1.77 -2.88
C LEU A 80 -10.20 -0.76 -3.72
N ARG A 81 -10.07 -0.83 -5.04
CA ARG A 81 -10.82 0.02 -5.97
C ARG A 81 -11.45 -0.80 -7.08
N SER A 82 -12.72 -0.53 -7.38
CA SER A 82 -13.35 -1.05 -8.59
C SER A 82 -12.96 -0.18 -9.79
N VAL A 83 -12.51 -0.81 -10.87
CA VAL A 83 -12.11 -0.14 -12.11
C VAL A 83 -12.92 -0.68 -13.30
N ALA A 84 -12.97 0.07 -14.40
CA ALA A 84 -13.69 -0.36 -15.61
C ALA A 84 -12.96 -1.52 -16.32
N ASP A 85 -11.63 -1.47 -16.36
CA ASP A 85 -10.79 -2.52 -16.95
C ASP A 85 -9.64 -2.90 -15.98
N PRO A 86 -9.72 -4.06 -15.32
CA PRO A 86 -8.74 -4.46 -14.32
C PRO A 86 -7.57 -5.26 -14.92
N ARG A 87 -7.48 -5.47 -16.24
CA ARG A 87 -6.50 -6.39 -16.87
C ARG A 87 -5.03 -6.05 -16.61
N GLN A 88 -4.73 -4.81 -16.21
CA GLN A 88 -3.36 -4.38 -15.90
C GLN A 88 -2.95 -4.60 -14.44
N TYR A 89 -3.85 -5.13 -13.60
CA TYR A 89 -3.69 -5.20 -12.15
C TYR A 89 -3.91 -6.62 -11.60
N GLY A 90 -3.41 -6.86 -10.39
CA GLY A 90 -3.83 -8.01 -9.61
C GLY A 90 -5.28 -7.83 -9.18
N LEU A 91 -6.06 -8.91 -9.21
CA LEU A 91 -7.48 -8.87 -8.86
C LEU A 91 -7.68 -9.35 -7.42
N VAL A 92 -8.62 -8.72 -6.71
CA VAL A 92 -8.95 -9.08 -5.33
C VAL A 92 -10.40 -9.53 -5.24
N GLU A 93 -10.59 -10.79 -4.87
CA GLU A 93 -11.90 -11.35 -4.57
C GLU A 93 -12.19 -11.20 -3.07
N THR A 94 -13.35 -10.64 -2.72
CA THR A 94 -13.85 -10.52 -1.34
C THR A 94 -15.11 -11.34 -1.13
N ASP A 95 -15.41 -11.71 0.11
CA ASP A 95 -16.75 -12.15 0.48
C ASP A 95 -17.73 -10.98 0.61
N THR A 96 -18.99 -11.27 0.92
CA THR A 96 -20.06 -10.28 1.11
C THR A 96 -19.82 -9.37 2.31
N ASP A 97 -18.98 -9.82 3.25
CA ASP A 97 -18.70 -9.13 4.52
C ASP A 97 -17.37 -8.37 4.44
N GLY A 98 -16.78 -8.26 3.24
CA GLY A 98 -15.57 -7.50 2.95
C GLY A 98 -14.25 -8.20 3.31
N ARG A 99 -14.27 -9.48 3.70
CA ARG A 99 -13.02 -10.23 3.94
C ARG A 99 -12.41 -10.66 2.61
N LEU A 100 -11.09 -10.52 2.53
CA LEU A 100 -10.32 -10.97 1.39
C LEU A 100 -10.36 -12.49 1.28
N ARG A 101 -10.80 -13.00 0.14
CA ARG A 101 -10.80 -14.44 -0.18
C ARG A 101 -9.55 -14.85 -0.94
N ARG A 102 -9.19 -14.09 -1.98
CA ARG A 102 -8.10 -14.47 -2.88
C ARG A 102 -7.53 -13.26 -3.61
N PHE A 103 -6.20 -13.28 -3.78
CA PHE A 103 -5.50 -12.49 -4.79
C PHE A 103 -5.34 -13.34 -6.06
N ARG A 104 -5.60 -12.72 -7.22
CA ARG A 104 -5.23 -13.27 -8.52
C ARG A 104 -4.21 -12.36 -9.18
N GLU A 105 -3.25 -12.98 -9.83
CA GLU A 105 -2.35 -12.27 -10.73
C GLU A 105 -3.12 -11.66 -11.91
N LYS A 106 -2.43 -10.77 -12.63
CA LYS A 106 -2.98 -10.10 -13.80
C LYS A 106 -3.52 -11.14 -14.79
N PRO A 107 -4.79 -11.03 -15.23
CA PRO A 107 -5.35 -12.00 -16.14
C PRO A 107 -4.62 -11.97 -17.48
N GLY A 108 -4.43 -13.15 -18.08
CA GLY A 108 -3.93 -13.26 -19.46
C GLY A 108 -4.90 -12.63 -20.48
N PRO A 109 -4.46 -12.40 -21.73
CA PRO A 109 -5.31 -11.77 -22.76
C PRO A 109 -6.68 -12.43 -22.98
N ASP A 110 -6.74 -13.76 -22.84
CA ASP A 110 -7.94 -14.58 -23.07
C ASP A 110 -8.53 -15.13 -21.76
N GLU A 111 -8.03 -14.70 -20.60
CA GLU A 111 -8.54 -15.15 -19.31
C GLU A 111 -9.79 -14.36 -18.90
N PRO A 112 -10.86 -15.03 -18.41
CA PRO A 112 -12.04 -14.32 -17.92
C PRO A 112 -11.72 -13.49 -16.67
N ILE A 113 -12.29 -12.28 -16.63
CA ILE A 113 -12.14 -11.35 -15.50
C ILE A 113 -13.11 -11.76 -14.40
N ALA A 114 -12.58 -12.25 -13.28
CA ALA A 114 -13.38 -12.75 -12.15
C ALA A 114 -13.98 -11.63 -11.27
N THR A 115 -13.31 -10.48 -11.21
CA THR A 115 -13.72 -9.30 -10.44
C THR A 115 -13.08 -8.07 -11.06
N ASN A 116 -13.71 -6.92 -10.89
CA ASN A 116 -13.16 -5.63 -11.31
C ASN A 116 -12.51 -4.85 -10.16
N THR A 117 -12.31 -5.52 -9.03
CA THR A 117 -11.71 -4.95 -7.81
C THR A 117 -10.21 -5.24 -7.79
N ILE A 118 -9.42 -4.20 -7.61
CA ILE A 118 -7.94 -4.21 -7.56
C ILE A 118 -7.42 -3.72 -6.22
#